data_AF-A0A3S4JUF2-F1
#
_entry.id   AF-A0A3S4JUF2-F1
#
_cell.length_a   1.000
_cell.length_b   1.000
_cell.length_c   1.000
_cell.angle_alpha   90.00
_cell.angle_beta   90.00
_cell.angle_gamma   90.00
#
_symmetry.space_group_name_H-M   'P 1'
#
loop_
_entity.id
_entity.type
_entity.pdbx_description
1 polymer ?
#
loop_
_entity_poly.entity_id
_entity_poly.type
_entity_poly.pdbx_seq_one_letter_code
_entity_poly.pdbx_strand_id
1 'polypeptide(L)' 'MNIKAIGAYSATQPLEPMDITRREPGPHDVKIEIAYCGVCHSDIHQVRSEWAGTVYPCVPGHELWGVW' A
#
# COMPACT_ATOMS: atom_id res chain seq x y z
N MET A 1 -1.39 -12.12 -11.09
CA MET A 1 -1.78 -10.87 -11.76
C MET A 1 -0.95 -9.76 -11.16
N ASN A 2 -0.18 -8.99 -11.96
CA ASN A 2 0.60 -7.86 -11.45
C ASN A 2 -0.35 -6.67 -11.26
N ILE A 3 -0.42 -6.15 -10.04
CA ILE A 3 -1.25 -5.00 -9.67
C ILE A 3 -0.32 -3.81 -9.47
N LYS A 4 -0.65 -2.66 -10.06
CA LYS A 4 0.13 -1.43 -9.92
C LYS A 4 -0.05 -0.84 -8.52
N ALA A 5 1.05 -0.39 -7.93
CA ALA A 5 1.09 0.30 -6.65
C ALA A 5 2.18 1.39 -6.63
N ILE A 6 2.14 2.21 -5.59
CA ILE A 6 3.15 3.24 -5.29
C ILE A 6 3.70 2.94 -3.89
N GLY A 7 5.01 2.79 -3.76
CA GLY A 7 5.63 2.41 -2.49
C GLY A 7 7.10 2.80 -2.41
N ALA A 8 7.72 2.58 -1.25
CA ALA A 8 9.15 2.81 -1.02
C ALA A 8 9.90 1.49 -0.82
N TYR A 9 11.17 1.45 -1.24
CA TYR A 9 12.07 0.32 -0.96
C TYR A 9 12.95 0.53 0.28
N SER A 10 13.02 1.75 0.81
CA SER A 10 13.73 2.06 2.06
C SER A 10 13.21 3.35 2.68
N ALA A 11 13.54 3.58 3.95
CA ALA A 11 13.09 4.75 4.73
C ALA A 11 13.53 6.11 4.18
N THR A 12 14.57 6.13 3.34
CA THR A 12 15.19 7.34 2.81
C THR A 12 14.87 7.58 1.33
N GLN A 13 14.17 6.65 0.68
CA GLN A 13 13.80 6.76 -0.71
C GLN A 13 12.39 7.35 -0.87
N PRO A 14 12.15 8.15 -1.92
CA PRO A 14 10.80 8.57 -2.26
C PRO A 14 9.93 7.38 -2.67
N LEU A 15 8.61 7.60 -2.71
CA LEU A 15 7.69 6.64 -3.28
C LEU A 15 7.90 6.52 -4.81
N GLU A 16 7.84 5.30 -5.32
CA GLU A 16 7.96 5.01 -6.75
C GLU A 16 6.97 3.90 -7.21
N PRO A 17 6.65 3.84 -8.51
CA PRO A 17 5.81 2.78 -9.06
C PRO A 17 6.41 1.39 -8.89
N MET A 18 5.58 0.43 -8.49
CA MET A 18 5.95 -0.98 -8.36
C MET A 18 4.79 -1.91 -8.70
N ASP A 19 5.12 -3.16 -9.00
CA ASP A 19 4.16 -4.24 -9.18
C ASP A 19 4.06 -5.07 -7.90
N ILE A 20 2.83 -5.32 -7.44
CA ILE A 20 2.53 -6.21 -6.32
C ILE A 20 1.61 -7.35 -6.76
N THR A 21 1.49 -8.36 -5.89
CA THR A 21 0.51 -9.44 -6.05
C THR A 21 -0.49 -9.43 -4.90
N ARG A 22 -1.69 -9.94 -5.18
CA ARG A 22 -2.72 -10.25 -4.18
C ARG A 22 -3.20 -11.68 -4.42
N ARG A 23 -3.63 -12.34 -3.34
CA ARG A 23 -4.22 -13.67 -3.42
C ARG A 23 -5.52 -13.64 -4.21
N GLU A 24 -5.92 -14.79 -4.75
CA GLU A 24 -7.29 -14.98 -5.20
C GLU A 24 -8.23 -14.95 -3.98
N PRO A 25 -9.40 -14.27 -4.06
CA PRO A 25 -10.34 -14.19 -2.94
C PRO A 25 -10.87 -15.57 -2.54
N GLY A 26 -10.76 -15.89 -1.25
CA GLY A 26 -11.44 -17.03 -0.65
C GLY A 26 -12.92 -16.76 -0.36
N PRO A 27 -13.64 -17.73 0.24
CA PRO A 27 -15.08 -17.63 0.47
C PRO A 27 -15.55 -16.47 1.38
N HIS A 28 -14.63 -15.88 2.14
CA HIS A 28 -14.91 -14.77 3.07
C HIS A 28 -14.15 -13.49 2.71
N ASP A 29 -13.49 -13.46 1.56
CA ASP A 29 -12.69 -12.32 1.14
C ASP A 29 -13.49 -11.41 0.20
N VAL A 30 -13.21 -10.11 0.26
CA VAL A 30 -13.70 -9.13 -0.71
C VAL A 30 -12.51 -8.62 -1.50
N LYS A 31 -12.57 -8.75 -2.82
CA LYS A 31 -11.66 -8.04 -3.74
C LYS A 31 -12.27 -6.69 -4.04
N ILE A 32 -11.47 -5.64 -3.97
CA ILE A 32 -11.93 -4.27 -4.21
C ILE A 32 -11.06 -3.67 -5.30
N GLU A 33 -11.69 -3.11 -6.33
CA GLU A 33 -11.06 -2.19 -7.25
C GLU A 33 -11.03 -0.79 -6.61
N ILE A 34 -9.82 -0.36 -6.24
CA ILE A 34 -9.61 0.91 -5.54
C ILE A 34 -9.77 2.06 -6.55
N ALA A 35 -10.74 2.94 -6.30
CA ALA A 35 -10.94 4.16 -7.07
C ALA A 35 -10.14 5.33 -6.48
N TYR A 36 -10.09 5.43 -5.14
CA TYR A 36 -9.42 6.50 -4.42
C TYR A 36 -8.77 5.99 -3.13
N CYS A 37 -7.70 6.65 -2.71
CA CYS A 37 -7.08 6.48 -1.40
C CYS A 37 -6.74 7.85 -0.82
N GLY A 38 -7.18 8.13 0.40
CA GLY A 38 -6.72 9.29 1.16
C GLY A 38 -5.23 9.20 1.49
N VAL A 39 -4.63 10.35 1.84
CA VAL A 39 -3.25 10.44 2.33
C VAL A 39 -3.27 10.94 3.76
N CYS A 40 -2.77 10.13 4.67
CA CYS A 40 -2.71 10.43 6.09
C CYS A 40 -1.25 10.63 6.55
N HIS A 41 -1.05 11.35 7.65
CA HIS A 41 0.30 11.51 8.23
C HIS A 41 0.92 10.18 8.68
N SER A 42 0.10 9.19 9.08
CA SER A 42 0.59 7.85 9.39
C SER A 42 1.25 7.17 8.20
N ASP A 43 0.86 7.51 6.96
CA ASP A 43 1.55 7.01 5.78
C ASP A 43 3.00 7.51 5.75
N ILE A 44 3.21 8.80 6.05
CA ILE A 44 4.54 9.42 6.14
C ILE A 44 5.38 8.76 7.22
N HIS A 45 4.82 8.65 8.44
CA HIS A 45 5.52 8.01 9.56
C HIS A 45 5.91 6.56 9.23
N GLN A 46 5.02 5.82 8.55
CA GLN A 46 5.28 4.44 8.13
C GLN A 46 6.39 4.37 7.08
N VAL A 47 6.30 5.13 5.98
CA VAL A 47 7.28 5.01 4.88
C VAL A 47 8.65 5.57 5.21
N ARG A 48 8.74 6.48 6.19
CA ARG A 48 10.02 6.99 6.72
C ARG A 48 10.50 6.20 7.94
N SER A 49 9.75 5.18 8.37
CA SER A 49 10.06 4.34 9.54
C SER A 49 10.28 5.13 10.83
N GLU A 50 9.53 6.21 11.05
CA GLU A 50 9.67 7.09 12.22
C GLU A 50 9.23 6.41 13.53
N TRP A 51 8.44 5.34 13.45
CA TRP A 51 8.05 4.50 14.60
C TRP A 51 8.84 3.18 14.69
N ALA A 52 9.88 3.02 13.87
CA ALA A 52 10.62 1.77 13.67
C ALA A 52 9.76 0.58 13.19
N GLY A 53 10.39 -0.40 12.55
CA GLY A 53 9.73 -1.66 12.18
C GLY A 53 9.00 -1.68 10.84
N THR A 54 9.17 -0.67 9.99
CA THR A 54 8.66 -0.74 8.61
C THR A 54 9.37 -1.85 7.85
N VAL A 55 8.60 -2.79 7.31
CA VAL A 55 9.08 -3.82 6.38
C VAL A 55 8.99 -3.28 4.95
N TYR A 56 10.09 -3.37 4.21
CA TYR A 56 10.16 -2.91 2.82
C TYR A 56 10.19 -4.10 1.85
N PRO A 57 9.61 -3.98 0.63
CA PRO A 57 8.94 -2.79 0.09
C PRO A 57 7.64 -2.43 0.82
N CYS A 58 7.42 -1.14 1.07
CA CYS A 58 6.27 -0.62 1.81
C CYS A 58 5.34 0.16 0.88
N VAL A 59 4.09 -0.30 0.76
CA VAL A 59 3.00 0.42 0.10
C VAL A 59 2.07 0.93 1.21
N PRO A 60 2.12 2.23 1.57
CA PRO A 60 1.22 2.80 2.58
C PRO A 60 -0.19 2.99 1.99
N GLY A 61 -1.08 3.63 2.76
CA GLY A 61 -2.46 3.87 2.36
C GLY A 61 -3.43 2.97 3.11
N HIS A 62 -4.32 3.62 3.86
CA HIS A 62 -5.33 2.96 4.69
C HIS A 62 -6.68 3.69 4.72
N GLU A 63 -6.89 4.61 3.77
CA GLU A 63 -8.11 5.39 3.59
C GLU A 63 -8.72 5.07 2.21
N LEU A 64 -9.01 3.79 1.97
CA LEU A 64 -9.37 3.24 0.65
C LEU A 64 -10.88 3.35 0.37
N TRP A 65 -11.22 3.78 -0.85
CA TRP A 65 -12.57 3.71 -1.42
C TRP A 65 -12.56 3.05 -2.79
N GLY A 66 -13.55 2.20 -3.04
CA GLY A 66 -13.64 1.44 -4.28
C GLY A 66 -14.95 0.70 -4.44
N VAL A 67 -15.00 -0.14 -5.47
CA VAL A 67 -16.11 -1.06 -5.75
C VAL A 67 -15.60 -2.50 -5.63
N TRP A 68 -16.49 -3.41 -5.24
CA TRP A 68 -16.19 -4.84 -5.20
C TRP A 68 -16.33 -5.50 -6.58
#